data_AF-A0A7V6PEV7-F1
#
_entry.id   AF-A0A7V6PEV7-F1
#
_cell.length_a   1.000
_cell.length_b   1.000
_cell.length_c   1.000
_cell.angle_alpha   90.00
_cell.angle_beta   90.00
_cell.angle_gamma   90.00
#
_symmetry.space_group_name_H-M   'P 1'
#
loop_
_entity.id
_entity.type
_entity.pdbx_description
1 polymer ?
#
loop_
_entity_poly.entity_id
_entity_poly.type
_entity_poly.pdbx_seq_one_letter_code
_entity_poly.pdbx_strand_id
1 'polypeptide(L)'
;MHIIELSGPSTASTTYDGQVITETRQKKSSIPVICRKLIAMGADPDAPLVIRRDGKQVFKPSKLSKWAEIDIVESDKRGLMTVKYRPFYQD
;
A
#
# COMPACT_ATOMS: atom_id res chain seq x y z
N MET A 1 3.04 -12.86 7.33
CA MET A 1 1.97 -12.53 6.36
C MET A 1 1.26 -11.29 6.84
N HIS A 2 1.03 -10.32 5.97
CA HIS A 2 0.34 -9.07 6.29
C HIS A 2 -0.98 -8.95 5.53
N ILE A 3 -1.97 -8.29 6.13
CA ILE A 3 -3.29 -8.10 5.53
C ILE A 3 -3.62 -6.61 5.58
N ILE A 4 -3.82 -6.01 4.40
CA ILE A 4 -4.37 -4.66 4.27
C ILE A 4 -5.85 -4.78 3.91
N GLU A 5 -6.71 -4.13 4.68
CA GLU A 5 -8.13 -3.97 4.39
C GLU A 5 -8.40 -2.59 3.77
N LEU A 6 -9.15 -2.55 2.67
CA LEU A 6 -9.54 -1.32 1.99
C LEU A 6 -10.93 -0.87 2.45
N SER A 7 -10.99 0.25 3.16
CA SER A 7 -12.23 0.88 3.61
C SER A 7 -12.60 2.06 2.69
N GLY A 8 -13.10 1.74 1.50
CA GLY A 8 -13.48 2.74 0.49
C GLY A 8 -12.40 2.98 -0.59
N PRO A 9 -12.53 4.06 -1.39
CA PRO A 9 -11.66 4.29 -2.56
C PRO A 9 -10.26 4.78 -2.18
N SER A 10 -10.15 5.47 -1.04
CA SER A 10 -8.96 6.24 -0.64
C SER A 10 -8.35 5.80 0.69
N THR A 11 -8.99 4.88 1.41
CA THR A 11 -8.58 4.50 2.76
C THR A 11 -8.19 3.04 2.82
N ALA A 12 -7.07 2.77 3.48
CA ALA A 12 -6.58 1.43 3.73
C ALA A 12 -6.14 1.33 5.20
N SER A 13 -6.28 0.16 5.79
CA SER A 13 -5.80 -0.11 7.15
C SER A 13 -5.17 -1.49 7.26
N THR A 14 -4.29 -1.64 8.24
CA THR A 14 -3.69 -2.91 8.63
C THR A 14 -3.44 -2.89 10.13
N THR A 15 -3.33 -4.07 10.73
CA THR A 15 -2.80 -4.22 12.09
C THR A 15 -1.40 -4.82 12.00
N TYR A 16 -0.44 -4.24 12.71
CA TYR A 16 0.91 -4.77 12.84
C TYR A 16 1.38 -4.58 14.27
N ASP A 17 1.84 -5.67 14.89
CA ASP A 17 2.32 -5.71 16.27
C ASP A 17 1.35 -5.06 17.29
N GLY A 18 0.05 -5.37 17.15
CA GLY A 18 -1.02 -4.82 18.00
C GLY A 18 -1.42 -3.37 17.70
N GLN A 19 -0.70 -2.67 16.82
CA GLN A 19 -1.02 -1.30 16.41
C GLN A 19 -1.85 -1.29 15.12
N VAL A 20 -2.92 -0.49 15.11
CA VAL A 20 -3.70 -0.22 13.89
C VAL A 20 -3.03 0.93 13.13
N ILE A 21 -2.71 0.66 11.86
CA ILE A 21 -2.14 1.64 10.92
C ILE A 21 -3.21 1.91 9.87
N THR A 22 -3.66 3.16 9.78
CA THR A 22 -4.65 3.61 8.80
C THR A 22 -4.08 4.73 7.96
N GLU A 23 -4.28 4.65 6.64
CA GLU A 23 -3.83 5.66 5.69
C GLU A 23 -4.95 6.05 4.73
N THR A 24 -5.18 7.36 4.62
CA THR A 24 -6.17 7.95 3.71
C THR A 24 -5.47 8.86 2.73
N ARG A 25 -5.68 8.64 1.41
CA ARG A 25 -5.09 9.47 0.36
C ARG A 25 -6.06 9.75 -0.78
N GLN A 26 -6.07 11.01 -1.24
CA GLN A 26 -7.02 11.46 -2.27
C GLN A 26 -6.58 11.16 -3.71
N LYS A 27 -5.27 11.27 -4.03
CA LYS A 27 -4.76 11.18 -5.42
C LYS A 27 -3.80 10.01 -5.67
N LYS A 28 -3.43 9.30 -4.60
CA LYS A 28 -2.49 8.18 -4.64
C LYS A 28 -3.05 7.02 -3.82
N SER A 29 -2.71 5.79 -4.19
CA SER A 29 -3.08 4.64 -3.37
C SER A 29 -2.42 4.70 -1.99
N SER A 30 -3.19 4.34 -0.95
CA SER A 30 -2.71 4.19 0.42
C SER A 30 -1.91 2.90 0.65
N ILE A 31 -2.07 1.90 -0.23
CA ILE A 31 -1.42 0.57 -0.09
C ILE A 31 0.12 0.70 -0.03
N PRO A 32 0.80 1.37 -0.99
CA PRO A 32 2.26 1.47 -0.94
C PRO A 32 2.80 2.17 0.30
N VAL A 33 2.04 3.15 0.81
CA VAL A 33 2.41 3.92 2.01
C VAL A 33 2.38 3.03 3.24
N ILE A 34 1.31 2.23 3.39
CA ILE A 34 1.23 1.25 4.48
C ILE A 34 2.36 0.24 4.37
N CYS A 35 2.67 -0.27 3.18
CA CYS A 35 3.78 -1.22 3.00
C CYS A 35 5.11 -0.62 3.45
N ARG A 36 5.40 0.63 3.08
CA ARG A 36 6.61 1.34 3.53
C ARG A 36 6.63 1.52 5.05
N LYS A 37 5.50 1.84 5.67
CA LYS A 37 5.38 1.94 7.13
C LYS A 37 5.65 0.60 7.82
N LEU A 38 5.07 -0.48 7.30
CA LEU A 38 5.31 -1.83 7.81
C LEU A 38 6.80 -2.20 7.77
N ILE A 39 7.49 -1.97 6.65
CA ILE A 39 8.94 -2.21 6.54
C ILE A 39 9.71 -1.35 7.54
N ALA A 40 9.38 -0.06 7.64
CA ALA A 40 10.03 0.86 8.58
C ALA A 40 9.83 0.44 10.05
N MET A 41 8.72 -0.24 10.37
CA MET A 41 8.43 -0.83 11.68
C MET A 41 9.06 -2.21 11.88
N GLY A 42 9.85 -2.71 10.93
CA GLY A 42 10.57 -3.99 11.03
C GLY A 42 9.84 -5.20 10.43
N ALA A 43 8.77 -5.00 9.66
CA ALA A 43 8.14 -6.10 8.95
C ALA A 43 9.08 -6.64 7.86
N ASP A 44 9.11 -7.97 7.70
CA ASP A 44 9.90 -8.64 6.65
C ASP A 44 9.43 -8.19 5.24
N PRO A 45 10.30 -7.56 4.43
CA PRO A 45 9.96 -7.13 3.08
C PRO A 45 9.55 -8.25 2.13
N ASP A 46 10.03 -9.48 2.37
CA ASP A 46 9.70 -10.66 1.56
C ASP A 46 8.41 -11.34 2.02
N ALA A 47 7.84 -10.92 3.15
CA ALA A 47 6.60 -11.46 3.66
C ALA A 47 5.44 -11.28 2.66
N PRO A 48 4.56 -12.30 2.55
CA PRO A 48 3.39 -12.19 1.68
C PRO A 48 2.40 -11.15 2.23
N LEU A 49 1.97 -10.25 1.33
CA LEU A 49 0.94 -9.27 1.55
C LEU A 49 -0.34 -9.69 0.81
N VAL A 50 -1.46 -9.66 1.55
CA VAL A 50 -2.81 -9.85 1.01
C VAL A 50 -3.57 -8.53 1.14
N ILE A 51 -4.20 -8.11 0.05
CA ILE A 51 -5.03 -6.91 0.03
C ILE A 51 -6.48 -7.35 -0.11
N ARG A 52 -7.33 -6.87 0.80
CA ARG A 52 -8.75 -7.22 0.89
C ARG A 52 -9.63 -5.99 0.79
N ARG A 53 -10.84 -6.19 0.27
CA ARG A 53 -11.95 -5.23 0.34
C ARG A 53 -13.20 -6.01 0.69
N ASP A 54 -13.90 -5.60 1.74
CA ASP A 54 -15.07 -6.27 2.30
C ASP A 54 -14.77 -7.77 2.59
N GLY A 55 -13.58 -8.04 3.12
CA GLY A 55 -13.11 -9.39 3.44
C GLY A 55 -12.70 -10.25 2.23
N LYS A 56 -12.89 -9.75 0.99
CA LYS A 56 -12.52 -10.46 -0.24
C LYS A 56 -11.17 -10.00 -0.75
N GLN A 57 -10.33 -10.94 -1.16
CA GLN A 57 -9.06 -10.64 -1.79
C GLN A 57 -9.26 -9.94 -3.14
N VAL A 58 -8.66 -8.77 -3.33
CA VAL A 58 -8.79 -7.97 -4.56
C VAL A 58 -7.60 -8.12 -5.52
N PHE A 59 -6.42 -8.47 -5.01
CA PHE A 59 -5.21 -8.68 -5.81
C PHE A 59 -4.59 -10.03 -5.50
N LYS A 60 -3.84 -10.61 -6.45
CA LYS A 60 -3.02 -11.79 -6.16
C LYS A 60 -2.00 -11.45 -5.06
N PRO A 61 -1.75 -12.33 -4.07
CA PRO A 61 -0.78 -12.07 -3.03
C PRO A 61 0.60 -11.82 -3.64
N SER A 62 1.36 -10.93 -3.03
CA SER A 62 2.70 -10.58 -3.50
C SER A 62 3.55 -10.16 -2.32
N LYS A 63 4.87 -10.12 -2.52
CA LYS A 63 5.81 -9.62 -1.51
C LYS A 63 5.47 -8.18 -1.13
N LEU A 64 5.68 -7.86 0.14
CA LEU A 64 5.42 -6.54 0.69
C LEU A 64 6.31 -5.47 0.02
N SER A 65 7.58 -5.80 -0.25
CA SER A 65 8.52 -4.96 -1.01
C SER A 65 8.00 -4.52 -2.37
N LYS A 66 7.37 -5.42 -3.13
CA LYS A 66 6.80 -5.14 -4.45
C LYS A 66 5.80 -3.98 -4.43
N TRP A 67 4.99 -3.89 -3.38
CA TRP A 67 4.01 -2.81 -3.22
C TRP A 67 4.63 -1.53 -2.67
N ALA A 68 5.68 -1.65 -1.85
CA ALA A 68 6.41 -0.50 -1.32
C ALA A 68 7.20 0.27 -2.40
N GLU A 69 7.66 -0.43 -3.45
CA GLU A 69 8.44 0.10 -4.56
C GLU A 69 7.63 0.81 -5.65
N ILE A 70 6.30 0.79 -5.57
CA ILE A 70 5.42 1.43 -6.55
C ILE A 70 4.61 2.55 -5.90
N ASP A 71 4.13 3.48 -6.71
CA ASP A 71 3.02 4.37 -6.40
C ASP A 71 1.93 4.12 -7.44
N ILE A 72 0.67 4.15 -7.03
CA ILE A 72 -0.47 4.16 -7.95
C ILE A 72 -1.03 5.58 -7.90
N VAL A 73 -1.01 6.26 -9.03
CA VAL A 73 -1.41 7.66 -9.17
C VAL A 73 -2.54 7.78 -10.17
N GLU A 74 -3.50 8.65 -9.90
CA GLU A 74 -4.51 9.03 -10.88
C GLU A 74 -4.04 10.27 -11.64
N SER A 75 -3.98 10.18 -12.97
CA SER A 75 -3.61 11.30 -13.84
C SER A 75 -4.80 11.72 -14.70
N ASP A 76 -5.14 13.00 -14.66
CA ASP A 76 -6.26 13.58 -15.43
C ASP A 76 -6.18 13.27 -16.94
N LYS A 77 -4.97 13.06 -17.49
CA LYS A 77 -4.76 12.82 -18.92
C LYS A 77 -4.67 11.34 -19.32
N ARG A 78 -4.41 10.44 -18.36
CA ARG A 78 -4.05 9.03 -18.66
C ARG A 78 -4.78 8.00 -17.79
N GLY A 79 -5.61 8.44 -16.83
CA GLY A 79 -6.26 7.56 -15.87
C GLY A 79 -5.30 7.03 -14.80
N LEU A 80 -5.62 5.87 -14.22
CA LEU A 80 -4.81 5.20 -13.20
C LEU A 80 -3.49 4.68 -13.79
N MET A 81 -2.37 5.07 -13.20
CA MET A 81 -1.02 4.62 -13.59
C MET A 81 -0.23 4.10 -12.39
N THR A 82 0.51 3.02 -12.60
CA THR A 82 1.52 2.52 -11.67
C THR A 82 2.88 3.09 -12.05
N VAL A 83 3.54 3.77 -11.12
CA VAL A 83 4.87 4.36 -11.30
C VAL A 83 5.84 3.81 -10.26
N LYS A 84 7.13 3.76 -10.57
CA LYS A 84 8.15 3.38 -9.56
C LYS A 84 8.19 4.46 -8.48
N TYR A 85 8.11 4.05 -7.22
CA TYR A 85 8.28 4.94 -6.08
C TYR A 85 9.69 5.56 -6.14
N ARG A 86 9.72 6.88 -6.11
CA ARG A 86 10.94 7.66 -5.95
C ARG A 86 10.74 8.54 -4.71
N PRO A 87 11.41 8.26 -3.58
CA PRO A 87 11.52 9.27 -2.54
C PRO A 87 12.22 10.46 -3.21
N PHE A 88 11.64 11.65 -3.09
CA PHE A 88 12.11 12.86 -3.77
C PHE A 88 13.65 12.94 -3.78
N TYR A 89 14.26 13.10 -4.97
CA TYR A 89 15.48 13.90 -5.03
C TYR A 89 15.02 15.32 -4.64
N GLN A 90 15.41 15.78 -3.46
CA GLN A 90 15.50 17.21 -3.21
C GLN A 90 16.70 17.69 -4.03
N ASP A 91 16.45 18.49 -5.06
CA ASP A 91 17.39 19.49 -5.57
C ASP A 91 16.84 20.86 -5.16
#